data_AF-A0A972XK21-F1
#
_entry.id   AF-A0A972XK21-F1
#
_cell.length_a   1.000
_cell.length_b   1.000
_cell.length_c   1.000
_cell.angle_alpha   90.00
_cell.angle_beta   90.00
_cell.angle_gamma   90.00
#
_symmetry.space_group_name_H-M   'P 1'
#
loop_
_entity.id
_entity.type
_entity.pdbx_description
1 polymer ?
#
loop_
_entity_poly.entity_id
_entity_poly.type
_entity_poly.pdbx_seq_one_letter_code
_entity_poly.pdbx_strand_id
1 'polypeptide(L)'
;MSRLDAQAFYSVLDEAPQQGDILVGAVSRIVGDDGYTPERWQALDEHRALLAPSQAAGIALVPALRVAAGRALVMVCTHDCGLDKECNAVVDELTKPSEGERVDEDTAQAVAERKEDLDRSFTVSPLVDPSTVFVAGKQADRGLLMGGHIVGYLPVPELRVADAVVVPESVVDLTYRSTLDRTAYTQRISCISEPARERLRFALAKLDVLRTPSLEVQLSAAVGQKITSARVSKSNPLLVELTLADGSRIELLKKPGSPAPGPTSRTKRSVRGDRSQS
;
A
#
# COMPACT_ATOMS: atom_id res chain seq x y z
N MET A 1 -17.95 17.07 -14.39
CA MET A 1 -17.42 16.43 -13.16
C MET A 1 -16.00 16.91 -12.97
N SER A 2 -15.67 17.35 -11.75
CA SER A 2 -14.54 18.25 -11.48
C SER A 2 -13.19 17.57 -11.66
N ARG A 3 -12.26 18.28 -12.30
CA ARG A 3 -10.81 18.04 -12.23
C ARG A 3 -10.44 17.75 -10.77
N LEU A 4 -9.59 16.75 -10.52
CA LEU A 4 -9.04 16.53 -9.17
C LEU A 4 -8.32 17.80 -8.75
N ASP A 5 -8.85 18.48 -7.74
CA ASP A 5 -8.25 19.70 -7.23
C ASP A 5 -6.93 19.35 -6.54
N ALA A 6 -5.83 19.91 -7.06
CA ALA A 6 -4.50 19.69 -6.50
C ALA A 6 -4.44 20.09 -5.03
N GLN A 7 -5.15 21.15 -4.62
CA GLN A 7 -5.17 21.60 -3.22
C GLN A 7 -5.83 20.57 -2.29
N ALA A 8 -6.79 19.79 -2.78
CA ALA A 8 -7.44 18.74 -2.01
C ALA A 8 -6.69 17.40 -2.08
N PHE A 9 -5.84 17.22 -3.09
CA PHE A 9 -5.09 15.97 -3.30
C PHE A 9 -3.79 15.92 -2.51
N TYR A 10 -3.08 17.04 -2.38
CA TYR A 10 -1.79 17.11 -1.69
C TYR A 10 -1.93 17.57 -0.24
N SER A 11 -0.95 17.21 0.58
CA SER A 11 -0.82 17.64 1.98
C SER A 11 0.53 18.33 2.20
N VAL A 12 0.63 19.12 3.27
CA VAL A 12 1.84 19.86 3.68
C VAL A 12 2.50 19.21 4.90
N LEU A 13 2.08 17.99 5.27
CA LEU A 13 2.61 17.28 6.43
C LEU A 13 4.08 16.88 6.20
N ASP A 14 4.95 17.35 7.08
CA ASP A 14 6.38 17.01 7.13
C ASP A 14 6.64 16.04 8.29
N GLU A 15 6.22 14.79 8.10
CA GLU A 15 6.37 13.69 9.07
C GLU A 15 7.24 12.56 8.48
N ALA A 16 7.44 11.46 9.21
CA ALA A 16 8.10 10.27 8.68
C ALA A 16 7.44 9.75 7.37
N PRO A 17 8.16 8.99 6.53
CA PRO A 17 7.60 8.41 5.33
C PRO A 17 6.32 7.62 5.60
N GLN A 18 5.26 7.92 4.85
CA GLN A 18 3.94 7.33 5.01
C GLN A 18 3.37 6.83 3.67
N GLN A 19 2.29 6.05 3.71
CA GLN A 19 1.59 5.64 2.51
C GLN A 19 1.16 6.86 1.69
N GLY A 20 1.43 6.84 0.38
CA GLY A 20 1.07 7.93 -0.52
C GLY A 20 2.10 9.06 -0.60
N ASP A 21 3.25 8.95 0.08
CA ASP A 21 4.37 9.84 -0.18
C ASP A 21 4.89 9.70 -1.60
N ILE A 22 5.25 10.82 -2.23
CA ILE A 22 5.86 10.88 -3.55
C ILE A 22 7.35 11.15 -3.36
N LEU A 23 8.17 10.23 -3.85
CA LEU A 23 9.62 10.23 -3.68
C LEU A 23 10.32 10.21 -5.05
N VAL A 24 11.58 10.63 -5.08
CA VAL A 24 12.52 10.26 -6.15
C VAL A 24 13.20 8.96 -5.73
N GLY A 25 13.05 7.91 -6.54
CA GLY A 25 13.58 6.58 -6.22
C GLY A 25 13.94 5.77 -7.45
N ALA A 26 14.68 4.68 -7.21
CA ALA A 26 14.98 3.68 -8.22
C ALA A 26 13.85 2.64 -8.31
N VAL A 27 13.38 2.35 -9.51
CA VAL A 27 12.44 1.26 -9.74
C VAL A 27 13.17 0.13 -10.46
N SER A 28 12.78 -1.11 -10.16
CA SER A 28 13.31 -2.28 -10.86
C SER A 28 12.26 -3.36 -11.01
N ARG A 29 12.44 -4.22 -12.02
CA ARG A 29 11.59 -5.38 -12.26
C ARG A 29 12.38 -6.50 -12.94
N ILE A 30 11.90 -7.73 -12.76
CA ILE A 30 12.35 -8.87 -13.56
C ILE A 30 11.75 -8.79 -14.97
N VAL A 31 12.54 -9.13 -15.98
CA VAL A 31 12.16 -9.10 -17.39
C VAL A 31 12.23 -10.51 -17.98
N GLY A 32 11.28 -10.84 -18.84
CA GLY A 32 11.30 -12.09 -19.60
C GLY A 32 12.42 -12.11 -20.65
N ASP A 33 12.63 -13.27 -21.26
CA ASP A 33 13.63 -13.47 -22.30
C ASP A 33 13.34 -12.69 -23.59
N ASP A 34 12.05 -12.41 -23.85
CA ASP A 34 11.57 -11.57 -24.94
C ASP A 34 12.00 -10.10 -24.80
N GLY A 35 12.44 -9.70 -23.60
CA GLY A 35 12.87 -8.34 -23.30
C GLY A 35 11.76 -7.31 -23.38
N TYR A 36 10.49 -7.73 -23.43
CA TYR A 36 9.36 -6.84 -23.69
C TYR A 36 9.23 -5.75 -22.63
N THR A 37 9.04 -4.52 -23.11
CA THR A 37 8.82 -3.32 -22.29
C THR A 37 7.63 -2.55 -22.86
N PRO A 38 6.52 -2.44 -22.11
CA PRO A 38 5.43 -1.53 -22.42
C PRO A 38 5.94 -0.09 -22.61
N GLU A 39 5.31 0.66 -23.51
CA GLU A 39 5.71 2.04 -23.84
C GLU A 39 5.85 2.94 -22.59
N ARG A 40 4.86 2.92 -21.70
CA ARG A 40 4.88 3.61 -20.40
C ARG A 40 6.05 3.26 -19.48
N TRP A 41 6.75 2.14 -19.69
CA TRP A 41 7.89 1.71 -18.90
C TRP A 41 9.22 1.93 -19.62
N GLN A 42 9.23 2.38 -20.87
CA GLN A 42 10.49 2.57 -21.61
C GLN A 42 11.42 3.58 -20.93
N ALA A 43 10.85 4.68 -20.41
CA ALA A 43 11.61 5.67 -19.66
C ALA A 43 12.04 5.18 -18.25
N LEU A 44 11.36 4.15 -17.72
CA LEU A 44 11.68 3.55 -16.41
C LEU A 44 12.75 2.47 -16.52
N ASP A 45 12.76 1.73 -17.63
CA ASP A 45 13.72 0.66 -17.92
C ASP A 45 15.03 1.24 -18.52
N GLU A 46 15.59 2.29 -17.90
CA GLU A 46 16.82 2.99 -18.35
C GLU A 46 18.03 2.05 -18.48
N HIS A 47 18.12 1.08 -17.58
CA HIS A 47 19.22 0.15 -17.44
C HIS A 47 18.71 -1.29 -17.48
N ARG A 48 19.52 -2.18 -18.07
CA ARG A 48 19.28 -3.62 -18.08
C ARG A 48 20.50 -4.35 -17.56
N ALA A 49 20.28 -5.29 -16.67
CA ALA A 49 21.31 -6.11 -16.08
C ALA A 49 20.94 -7.60 -16.18
N LEU A 50 21.96 -8.45 -16.32
CA LEU A 50 21.83 -9.89 -16.17
C LEU A 50 22.45 -10.26 -14.83
N LEU A 51 21.61 -10.70 -13.89
CA LEU A 51 22.08 -11.32 -12.67
C LEU A 51 22.57 -12.71 -13.01
N ALA A 52 23.85 -12.96 -12.77
CA ALA A 52 24.45 -14.27 -13.01
C ALA A 52 23.75 -15.35 -12.18
N PRO A 53 23.73 -16.61 -12.65
CA PRO A 53 23.20 -17.73 -11.87
C PRO A 53 23.87 -17.80 -10.49
N SER A 54 23.09 -18.02 -9.44
CA SER A 54 23.68 -18.29 -8.13
C SER A 54 24.21 -19.73 -8.12
N GLN A 55 25.46 -19.89 -7.68
CA GLN A 55 26.10 -21.20 -7.56
C GLN A 55 26.46 -21.47 -6.10
N ALA A 56 26.14 -22.67 -5.63
CA ALA A 56 26.70 -23.21 -4.40
C ALA A 56 27.37 -24.55 -4.72
N ALA A 57 28.64 -24.70 -4.36
CA ALA A 57 29.43 -25.91 -4.62
C ALA A 57 29.40 -26.37 -6.10
N GLY A 58 29.38 -25.44 -7.05
CA GLY A 58 29.37 -25.74 -8.50
C GLY A 58 28.00 -26.13 -9.07
N ILE A 59 26.94 -26.11 -8.27
CA ILE A 59 25.56 -26.36 -8.71
C ILE A 59 24.83 -25.02 -8.83
N ALA A 60 24.24 -24.75 -10.00
CA ALA A 60 23.36 -23.60 -10.19
C ALA A 60 22.06 -23.81 -9.39
N LEU A 61 21.86 -23.00 -8.35
CA LEU A 61 20.67 -23.06 -7.49
C LEU A 61 19.54 -22.19 -8.04
N VAL A 62 19.88 -21.05 -8.63
CA VAL A 62 18.93 -20.10 -9.25
C VAL A 62 19.45 -19.73 -10.63
N PRO A 63 18.62 -19.81 -11.69
CA PRO A 63 19.02 -19.42 -13.03
C PRO A 63 19.35 -17.93 -13.11
N ALA A 64 20.00 -17.52 -14.20
CA ALA A 64 20.23 -16.11 -14.46
C ALA A 64 18.90 -15.36 -14.57
N LEU A 65 18.86 -14.14 -14.06
CA LEU A 65 17.67 -13.28 -14.10
C LEU A 65 17.99 -11.99 -14.84
N ARG A 66 17.10 -11.59 -15.75
CA ARG A 66 17.17 -10.28 -16.39
C ARG A 66 16.42 -9.27 -15.55
N VAL A 67 17.06 -8.14 -15.29
CA VAL A 67 16.51 -7.03 -14.52
C VAL A 67 16.50 -5.80 -15.41
N ALA A 68 15.39 -5.07 -15.40
CA ALA A 68 15.33 -3.69 -15.87
C ALA A 68 15.19 -2.77 -14.66
N ALA A 69 15.86 -1.62 -14.72
CA ALA A 69 15.85 -0.64 -13.65
C ALA A 69 16.05 0.78 -14.18
N GLY A 70 15.61 1.76 -13.41
CA GLY A 70 15.82 3.18 -13.71
C GLY A 70 15.26 4.05 -12.61
N ARG A 71 15.15 5.36 -12.87
CA ARG A 71 14.72 6.34 -11.88
C ARG A 71 13.31 6.80 -12.20
N ALA A 72 12.56 7.12 -11.14
CA ALA A 72 11.22 7.62 -11.30
C ALA A 72 10.81 8.50 -10.11
N LEU A 73 9.80 9.34 -10.35
CA LEU A 73 8.90 9.71 -9.26
C LEU A 73 8.08 8.47 -8.91
N VAL A 74 8.04 8.13 -7.63
CA VAL A 74 7.35 6.94 -7.14
C VAL A 74 6.43 7.30 -5.99
N MET A 75 5.31 6.60 -5.87
CA MET A 75 4.40 6.70 -4.74
C MET A 75 4.56 5.52 -3.80
N VAL A 76 4.70 5.78 -2.51
CA VAL A 76 4.74 4.75 -1.45
C VAL A 76 3.39 4.05 -1.39
N CYS A 77 3.41 2.73 -1.59
CA CYS A 77 2.22 1.89 -1.62
C CYS A 77 2.04 1.08 -0.33
N THR A 78 3.12 0.82 0.41
CA THR A 78 3.05 0.16 1.72
C THR A 78 2.15 0.97 2.66
N HIS A 79 1.23 0.28 3.33
CA HIS A 79 0.36 0.89 4.34
C HIS A 79 1.17 1.26 5.59
N ASP A 80 0.74 2.29 6.31
CA ASP A 80 1.44 2.83 7.50
C ASP A 80 1.76 1.75 8.55
N CYS A 81 0.79 0.89 8.87
CA CYS A 81 1.01 -0.27 9.75
C CYS A 81 2.12 -1.26 9.30
N GLY A 82 2.50 -1.23 8.02
CA GLY A 82 3.60 -2.02 7.48
C GLY A 82 4.93 -1.27 7.41
N LEU A 83 4.92 0.05 7.57
CA LEU A 83 6.13 0.91 7.59
C LEU A 83 6.77 0.99 8.98
N ASP A 84 6.02 0.70 10.04
CA ASP A 84 6.50 0.75 11.43
C ASP A 84 6.26 -0.58 12.14
N LYS A 85 6.14 -1.69 11.40
CA LYS A 85 5.74 -2.97 11.99
C LYS A 85 6.82 -3.51 12.93
N GLU A 86 8.06 -3.54 12.49
CA GLU A 86 9.20 -4.04 13.25
C GLU A 86 9.58 -3.05 14.36
N CYS A 87 9.49 -1.75 14.08
CA CYS A 87 9.62 -0.69 15.08
C CYS A 87 8.63 -0.87 16.23
N ASN A 88 7.32 -0.96 15.93
CA ASN A 88 6.28 -1.17 16.94
C ASN A 88 6.47 -2.48 17.72
N ALA A 89 6.92 -3.55 17.06
CA ALA A 89 7.19 -4.82 17.76
C ALA A 89 8.33 -4.70 18.78
N VAL A 90 9.34 -3.88 18.51
CA VAL A 90 10.44 -3.59 19.45
C VAL A 90 9.93 -2.72 20.61
N VAL A 91 9.12 -1.70 20.33
CA VAL A 91 8.50 -0.85 21.37
C VAL A 91 7.63 -1.68 22.31
N ASP A 92 6.78 -2.55 21.74
CA ASP A 92 5.94 -3.47 22.50
C ASP A 92 6.77 -4.42 23.38
N GLU A 93 7.93 -4.89 22.89
CA GLU A 93 8.80 -5.78 23.66
C GLU A 93 9.49 -5.05 24.82
N LEU A 94 9.96 -3.82 24.59
CA LEU A 94 10.64 -3.01 25.61
C LEU A 94 9.70 -2.50 26.71
N THR A 95 8.43 -2.26 26.36
CA THR A 95 7.41 -1.77 27.31
C THR A 95 6.74 -2.88 28.11
N LYS A 96 6.96 -4.16 27.75
CA LYS A 96 6.47 -5.31 28.52
C LYS A 96 7.10 -5.32 29.91
N PRO A 97 6.31 -5.62 30.95
CA PRO A 97 6.86 -5.79 32.29
C PRO A 97 7.70 -7.07 32.36
N SER A 98 9.02 -6.94 32.19
CA SER A 98 10.02 -7.94 32.53
C SER A 98 10.44 -7.81 34.00
N GLU A 99 11.18 -8.79 34.56
CA GLU A 99 11.70 -8.77 35.95
C GLU A 99 12.75 -7.66 36.24
N GLY A 100 12.87 -6.68 35.35
CA GLY A 100 13.63 -5.44 35.49
C GLY A 100 12.81 -4.28 34.96
N GLU A 101 13.04 -3.11 35.55
CA GLU A 101 12.42 -1.79 35.35
C GLU A 101 11.66 -1.63 34.03
N ARG A 102 10.37 -1.25 34.13
CA ARG A 102 9.54 -0.94 32.97
C ARG A 102 10.14 0.25 32.23
N VAL A 103 10.55 0.04 30.99
CA VAL A 103 10.91 1.13 30.08
C VAL A 103 9.62 1.86 29.70
N ASP A 104 9.60 3.18 29.85
CA ASP A 104 8.48 3.98 29.38
C ASP A 104 8.40 3.98 27.84
N GLU A 105 7.23 4.29 27.31
CA GLU A 105 6.94 4.19 25.89
C GLU A 105 7.82 5.13 25.04
N ASP A 106 8.10 6.34 25.53
CA ASP A 106 8.93 7.33 24.83
C ASP A 106 10.39 6.84 24.73
N THR A 107 10.93 6.28 25.81
CA THR A 107 12.27 5.69 25.79
C THR A 107 12.33 4.45 24.88
N ALA A 108 11.31 3.60 24.90
CA ALA A 108 11.22 2.43 24.03
C ALA A 108 11.17 2.82 22.54
N GLN A 109 10.37 3.85 22.21
CA GLN A 109 10.29 4.43 20.87
C GLN A 109 11.65 4.96 20.41
N ALA A 110 12.34 5.74 21.24
CA ALA A 110 13.66 6.29 20.91
C ALA A 110 14.74 5.22 20.71
N VAL A 111 14.63 4.05 21.37
CA VAL A 111 15.52 2.91 21.16
C VAL A 111 15.19 2.20 19.84
N ALA A 112 13.92 2.01 19.52
CA ALA A 112 13.49 1.38 18.27
C ALA A 112 13.87 2.23 17.04
N GLU A 113 13.66 3.54 17.08
CA GLU A 113 13.98 4.46 15.98
C GLU A 113 15.49 4.53 15.63
N ARG A 114 16.36 4.17 16.57
CA ARG A 114 17.83 4.11 16.34
C ARG A 114 18.28 2.84 15.64
N LYS A 115 17.40 1.84 15.47
CA LYS A 115 17.72 0.59 14.80
C LYS A 115 17.47 0.73 13.30
N GLU A 116 18.56 0.89 12.54
CA GLU A 116 18.53 1.12 11.10
C GLU A 116 18.08 -0.11 10.28
N ASP A 117 18.01 -1.29 10.89
CA ASP A 117 17.59 -2.53 10.25
C ASP A 117 16.08 -2.75 10.26
N LEU A 118 15.33 -2.02 11.08
CA LEU A 118 13.87 -2.17 11.20
C LEU A 118 13.13 -1.52 10.03
N ASP A 119 12.13 -2.23 9.50
CA ASP A 119 11.22 -1.76 8.46
C ASP A 119 11.95 -1.15 7.25
N ARG A 120 13.11 -1.74 6.94
CA ARG A 120 14.09 -1.21 5.99
C ARG A 120 13.61 -1.15 4.54
N SER A 121 12.48 -1.79 4.22
CA SER A 121 11.98 -1.82 2.84
C SER A 121 10.49 -1.52 2.75
N PHE A 122 10.10 -0.84 1.67
CA PHE A 122 8.71 -0.58 1.35
C PHE A 122 8.45 -0.71 -0.15
N THR A 123 7.20 -0.97 -0.51
CA THR A 123 6.76 -1.07 -1.90
C THR A 123 6.37 0.30 -2.42
N VAL A 124 6.80 0.59 -3.65
CA VAL A 124 6.45 1.79 -4.39
C VAL A 124 5.94 1.44 -5.78
N SER A 125 5.22 2.38 -6.39
CA SER A 125 4.80 2.32 -7.79
C SER A 125 5.14 3.63 -8.50
N PRO A 126 5.64 3.59 -9.75
CA PRO A 126 6.08 4.78 -10.48
C PRO A 126 4.89 5.63 -10.94
N LEU A 127 5.11 6.95 -11.00
CA LEU A 127 4.26 7.89 -11.72
C LEU A 127 4.66 7.85 -13.20
N VAL A 128 3.67 7.66 -14.09
CA VAL A 128 3.87 7.60 -15.54
C VAL A 128 2.99 8.62 -16.25
N ASP A 129 3.43 9.01 -17.46
CA ASP A 129 2.65 9.89 -18.33
C ASP A 129 1.35 9.20 -18.75
N PRO A 130 0.16 9.80 -18.49
CA PRO A 130 -1.13 9.21 -18.83
C PRO A 130 -1.28 8.91 -20.33
N SER A 131 -0.61 9.67 -21.21
CA SER A 131 -0.66 9.49 -22.66
C SER A 131 0.01 8.20 -23.14
N THR A 132 0.92 7.64 -22.35
CA THR A 132 1.66 6.40 -22.66
C THR A 132 0.95 5.13 -22.17
N VAL A 133 -0.21 5.27 -21.53
CA VAL A 133 -0.94 4.14 -20.94
C VAL A 133 -1.78 3.44 -21.99
N PHE A 134 -1.49 2.16 -22.22
CA PHE A 134 -2.27 1.27 -23.07
C PHE A 134 -2.91 0.15 -22.26
N VAL A 135 -4.21 -0.06 -22.48
CA VAL A 135 -4.99 -1.15 -21.87
C VAL A 135 -5.52 -2.03 -22.99
N ALA A 136 -5.22 -3.32 -22.95
CA ALA A 136 -5.59 -4.30 -23.98
C ALA A 136 -5.22 -3.86 -25.42
N GLY A 137 -4.03 -3.28 -25.58
CA GLY A 137 -3.51 -2.84 -26.88
C GLY A 137 -4.11 -1.54 -27.43
N LYS A 138 -4.95 -0.84 -26.66
CA LYS A 138 -5.52 0.46 -27.03
C LYS A 138 -5.07 1.53 -26.06
N GLN A 139 -4.83 2.74 -26.57
CA GLN A 139 -4.53 3.89 -25.73
C GLN A 139 -5.71 4.11 -24.77
N ALA A 140 -5.41 4.26 -23.49
CA ALA A 140 -6.43 4.47 -22.48
C ALA A 140 -7.17 5.79 -22.72
N ASP A 141 -8.49 5.79 -22.58
CA ASP A 141 -9.26 7.03 -22.58
C ASP A 141 -8.81 7.91 -21.41
N ARG A 142 -8.34 9.12 -21.72
CA ARG A 142 -7.78 10.02 -20.73
C ARG A 142 -8.81 10.42 -19.67
N GLY A 143 -10.08 10.58 -20.03
CA GLY A 143 -11.15 10.92 -19.11
C GLY A 143 -11.41 9.80 -18.10
N LEU A 144 -11.44 8.55 -18.57
CA LEU A 144 -11.58 7.37 -17.72
C LEU A 144 -10.35 7.16 -16.83
N LEU A 145 -9.15 7.34 -17.39
CA LEU A 145 -7.90 7.18 -16.67
C LEU A 145 -7.75 8.23 -15.56
N MET A 146 -7.87 9.51 -15.90
CA MET A 146 -7.76 10.62 -14.94
C MET A 146 -8.96 10.71 -13.99
N GLY A 147 -10.09 10.09 -14.34
CA GLY A 147 -11.24 9.89 -13.45
C GLY A 147 -11.09 8.73 -12.46
N GLY A 148 -10.01 7.94 -12.54
CA GLY A 148 -9.78 6.80 -11.66
C GLY A 148 -10.68 5.58 -11.94
N HIS A 149 -11.23 5.48 -13.16
CA HIS A 149 -12.12 4.39 -13.55
C HIS A 149 -11.35 3.14 -14.01
N ILE A 150 -10.11 3.31 -14.48
CA ILE A 150 -9.26 2.22 -14.96
C ILE A 150 -8.52 1.57 -13.78
N VAL A 151 -8.67 0.25 -13.64
CA VAL A 151 -8.01 -0.55 -12.61
C VAL A 151 -6.49 -0.54 -12.79
N GLY A 152 -5.77 -0.52 -11.67
CA GLY A 152 -4.30 -0.58 -11.67
C GLY A 152 -3.64 0.79 -11.81
N TYR A 153 -4.44 1.86 -11.87
CA TYR A 153 -3.96 3.22 -11.97
C TYR A 153 -4.62 4.12 -10.92
N LEU A 154 -3.84 5.03 -10.34
CA LEU A 154 -4.34 6.11 -9.50
C LEU A 154 -4.02 7.45 -10.16
N PRO A 155 -5.01 8.31 -10.45
CA PRO A 155 -4.75 9.62 -11.04
C PRO A 155 -4.10 10.59 -10.05
N VAL A 156 -3.11 11.32 -10.54
CA VAL A 156 -2.32 12.30 -9.79
C VAL A 156 -2.42 13.65 -10.51
N PRO A 157 -3.07 14.67 -9.91
CA PRO A 157 -3.11 16.00 -10.50
C PRO A 157 -1.73 16.67 -10.45
N GLU A 158 -1.47 17.61 -11.35
CA GLU A 158 -0.23 18.39 -11.35
C GLU A 158 -0.07 19.17 -10.02
N LEU A 159 1.11 19.12 -9.42
CA LEU A 159 1.52 19.99 -8.31
C LEU A 159 2.47 21.06 -8.83
N ARG A 160 2.08 22.33 -8.63
CA ARG A 160 2.94 23.48 -8.85
C ARG A 160 3.28 24.16 -7.53
N VAL A 161 4.53 24.56 -7.38
CA VAL A 161 5.00 25.43 -6.31
C VAL A 161 5.57 26.68 -6.97
N ALA A 162 4.94 27.82 -6.72
CA ALA A 162 5.09 29.02 -7.55
C ALA A 162 4.88 28.67 -9.03
N ASP A 163 5.84 28.99 -9.91
CA ASP A 163 5.74 28.74 -11.36
C ASP A 163 6.35 27.39 -11.79
N ALA A 164 6.94 26.63 -10.87
CA ALA A 164 7.60 25.37 -11.18
C ALA A 164 6.66 24.18 -10.98
N VAL A 165 6.65 23.25 -11.95
CA VAL A 165 5.99 21.94 -11.81
C VAL A 165 6.89 21.04 -10.96
N VAL A 166 6.37 20.64 -9.80
CA VAL A 166 7.07 19.77 -8.84
C VAL A 166 6.64 18.31 -9.05
N VAL A 167 5.35 18.08 -9.31
CA VAL A 167 4.83 16.78 -9.73
C VAL A 167 4.02 17.00 -11.02
N PRO A 168 4.39 16.38 -12.15
CA PRO A 168 3.61 16.49 -13.37
C PRO A 168 2.25 15.79 -13.23
N GLU A 169 1.26 16.22 -14.00
CA GLU A 169 0.01 15.47 -14.14
C GLU A 169 0.33 14.05 -14.63
N SER A 170 -0.05 13.05 -13.85
CA SER A 170 0.42 11.69 -14.03
C SER A 170 -0.60 10.67 -13.51
N VAL A 171 -0.31 9.39 -13.74
CA VAL A 171 -0.96 8.30 -13.02
C VAL A 171 0.08 7.44 -12.33
N VAL A 172 -0.22 6.98 -11.13
CA VAL A 172 0.57 5.92 -10.49
C VAL A 172 0.22 4.60 -11.16
N ASP A 173 1.20 3.93 -11.77
CA ASP A 173 1.02 2.59 -12.34
C ASP A 173 1.21 1.53 -11.25
N LEU A 174 0.12 1.20 -10.56
CA LEU A 174 0.10 0.18 -9.50
C LEU A 174 0.37 -1.24 -10.02
N THR A 175 0.39 -1.43 -11.36
CA THR A 175 0.77 -2.71 -11.96
C THR A 175 2.28 -2.91 -11.97
N TYR A 176 3.07 -1.82 -11.89
CA TYR A 176 4.52 -1.83 -11.69
C TYR A 176 4.81 -1.62 -10.20
N ARG A 177 5.08 -2.71 -9.47
CA ARG A 177 5.49 -2.66 -8.06
C ARG A 177 6.99 -2.90 -7.93
N SER A 178 7.69 -1.98 -7.29
CA SER A 178 9.11 -2.11 -6.95
C SER A 178 9.28 -2.01 -5.44
N THR A 179 10.27 -2.70 -4.90
CA THR A 179 10.68 -2.52 -3.50
C THR A 179 11.81 -1.51 -3.45
N LEU A 180 11.72 -0.56 -2.52
CA LEU A 180 12.78 0.38 -2.18
C LEU A 180 13.29 0.12 -0.78
N ASP A 181 14.58 0.32 -0.58
CA ASP A 181 15.17 0.44 0.74
C ASP A 181 14.89 1.87 1.27
N ARG A 182 14.52 1.98 2.54
CA ARG A 182 14.20 3.25 3.21
C ARG A 182 15.40 4.20 3.25
N THR A 183 16.62 3.68 3.17
CA THR A 183 17.85 4.48 3.08
C THR A 183 18.21 4.88 1.64
N ALA A 184 17.49 4.38 0.63
CA ALA A 184 17.86 4.52 -0.78
C ALA A 184 17.04 5.54 -1.57
N TYR A 185 15.95 6.11 -1.02
CA TYR A 185 15.26 7.20 -1.69
C TYR A 185 16.07 8.50 -1.56
N THR A 186 16.19 9.26 -2.64
CA THR A 186 17.08 10.43 -2.66
C THR A 186 16.39 11.69 -2.15
N GLN A 187 15.07 11.79 -2.33
CA GLN A 187 14.30 12.98 -1.98
C GLN A 187 12.82 12.64 -1.79
N ARG A 188 12.20 13.19 -0.75
CA ARG A 188 10.74 13.29 -0.63
C ARG A 188 10.28 14.57 -1.33
N ILE A 189 9.36 14.42 -2.28
CA ILE A 189 8.87 15.52 -3.12
C ILE A 189 7.56 16.09 -2.58
N SER A 190 6.64 15.23 -2.17
CA SER A 190 5.34 15.62 -1.63
C SER A 190 4.68 14.45 -0.90
N CYS A 191 3.53 14.70 -0.28
CA CYS A 191 2.65 13.70 0.30
C CYS A 191 1.20 13.97 -0.12
N ILE A 192 0.41 12.91 -0.28
CA ILE A 192 -1.01 13.04 -0.60
C ILE A 192 -1.85 13.18 0.68
N SER A 193 -3.00 13.84 0.56
CA SER A 193 -3.96 14.04 1.65
C SER A 193 -4.61 12.73 2.09
N GLU A 194 -5.22 12.71 3.29
CA GLU A 194 -5.94 11.52 3.77
C GLU A 194 -7.05 11.05 2.80
N PRO A 195 -7.90 11.92 2.24
CA PRO A 195 -8.87 11.50 1.22
C PRO A 195 -8.22 10.89 -0.03
N ALA A 196 -7.03 11.34 -0.41
CA ALA A 196 -6.27 10.76 -1.51
C ALA A 196 -5.65 9.40 -1.11
N ARG A 197 -5.20 9.23 0.13
CA ARG A 197 -4.76 7.94 0.68
C ARG A 197 -5.88 6.92 0.71
N GLU A 198 -7.10 7.29 1.07
CA GLU A 198 -8.27 6.41 0.98
C GLU A 198 -8.50 5.90 -0.45
N ARG A 199 -8.33 6.79 -1.45
CA ARG A 199 -8.42 6.41 -2.88
C ARG A 199 -7.28 5.49 -3.30
N LEU A 200 -6.05 5.73 -2.83
CA LEU A 200 -4.91 4.84 -3.06
C LEU A 200 -5.18 3.46 -2.46
N ARG A 201 -5.64 3.38 -1.21
CA ARG A 201 -5.99 2.13 -0.54
C ARG A 201 -7.09 1.38 -1.30
N PHE A 202 -8.10 2.09 -1.78
CA PHE A 202 -9.16 1.51 -2.62
C PHE A 202 -8.64 1.00 -3.97
N ALA A 203 -7.77 1.76 -4.64
CA ALA A 203 -7.16 1.37 -5.91
C ALA A 203 -6.26 0.13 -5.77
N LEU A 204 -5.44 0.06 -4.71
CA LEU A 204 -4.62 -1.09 -4.36
C LEU A 204 -5.51 -2.33 -4.08
N ALA A 205 -6.56 -2.17 -3.26
CA ALA A 205 -7.49 -3.25 -2.98
C ALA A 205 -8.19 -3.77 -4.25
N LYS A 206 -8.65 -2.87 -5.13
CA LYS A 206 -9.28 -3.23 -6.41
C LYS A 206 -8.32 -4.03 -7.31
N LEU A 207 -7.04 -3.63 -7.36
CA LEU A 207 -6.02 -4.34 -8.12
C LEU A 207 -5.74 -5.75 -7.56
N ASP A 208 -5.57 -5.87 -6.24
CA ASP A 208 -5.24 -7.16 -5.61
C ASP A 208 -6.41 -8.14 -5.64
N VAL A 209 -7.65 -7.63 -5.53
CA VAL A 209 -8.88 -8.41 -5.74
C VAL A 209 -8.91 -9.06 -7.13
N LEU A 210 -8.62 -8.29 -8.18
CA LEU A 210 -8.69 -8.78 -9.56
C LEU A 210 -7.55 -9.73 -9.90
N ARG A 211 -6.54 -9.84 -9.03
CA ARG A 211 -5.48 -10.85 -9.09
C ARG A 211 -5.83 -12.11 -8.29
N THR A 212 -7.02 -12.20 -7.70
CA THR A 212 -7.52 -13.38 -6.98
C THR A 212 -8.59 -14.07 -7.83
N PRO A 213 -8.28 -15.20 -8.50
CA PRO A 213 -9.17 -15.83 -9.48
C PRO A 213 -10.55 -16.21 -8.94
N SER A 214 -10.66 -16.50 -7.64
CA SER A 214 -11.93 -16.86 -6.98
C SER A 214 -12.82 -15.67 -6.63
N LEU A 215 -12.24 -14.47 -6.47
CA LEU A 215 -12.95 -13.25 -6.08
C LEU A 215 -13.40 -12.42 -7.29
N GLU A 216 -12.73 -12.55 -8.44
CA GLU A 216 -13.08 -11.85 -9.68
C GLU A 216 -14.52 -12.11 -10.14
N VAL A 217 -15.00 -13.35 -10.04
CA VAL A 217 -16.38 -13.72 -10.42
C VAL A 217 -17.41 -13.10 -9.48
N GLN A 218 -17.16 -13.14 -8.18
CA GLN A 218 -18.08 -12.63 -7.16
C GLN A 218 -18.13 -11.10 -7.17
N LEU A 219 -16.98 -10.44 -7.35
CA LEU A 219 -16.91 -8.98 -7.36
C LEU A 219 -17.36 -8.38 -8.68
N SER A 220 -17.08 -9.01 -9.83
CA SER A 220 -17.61 -8.55 -11.13
C SER A 220 -19.14 -8.58 -11.19
N ALA A 221 -19.79 -9.56 -10.54
CA ALA A 221 -21.24 -9.60 -10.37
C ALA A 221 -21.78 -8.50 -9.42
N ALA A 222 -20.92 -7.96 -8.56
CA ALA A 222 -21.26 -6.97 -7.55
C ALA A 222 -20.93 -5.51 -7.95
N VAL A 223 -20.09 -5.29 -8.98
CA VAL A 223 -19.76 -3.96 -9.46
C VAL A 223 -21.03 -3.28 -10.01
N GLY A 224 -21.41 -2.15 -9.42
CA GLY A 224 -22.62 -1.40 -9.77
C GLY A 224 -23.84 -1.71 -8.89
N GLN A 225 -23.73 -2.70 -7.99
CA GLN A 225 -24.78 -3.01 -7.01
C GLN A 225 -24.66 -2.15 -5.75
N LYS A 226 -25.80 -1.74 -5.19
CA LYS A 226 -25.85 -1.02 -3.92
C LYS A 226 -25.68 -2.00 -2.77
N ILE A 227 -24.72 -1.74 -1.89
CA ILE A 227 -24.55 -2.49 -0.63
C ILE A 227 -25.67 -2.07 0.32
N THR A 228 -26.47 -3.03 0.78
CA THR A 228 -27.59 -2.78 1.70
C THR A 228 -27.21 -3.00 3.16
N SER A 229 -26.25 -3.89 3.42
CA SER A 229 -25.70 -4.09 4.76
C SER A 229 -24.28 -4.66 4.71
N ALA A 230 -23.48 -4.30 5.71
CA ALA A 230 -22.18 -4.88 5.96
C ALA A 230 -22.17 -5.41 7.40
N ARG A 231 -21.80 -6.67 7.58
CA ARG A 231 -21.67 -7.30 8.90
C ARG A 231 -20.22 -7.74 9.06
N VAL A 232 -19.59 -7.26 10.13
CA VAL A 232 -18.24 -7.68 10.50
C VAL A 232 -18.35 -8.72 11.60
N SER A 233 -18.00 -9.97 11.28
CA SER A 233 -17.77 -11.00 12.28
C SER A 233 -16.35 -10.86 12.81
N LYS A 234 -16.24 -10.56 14.11
CA LYS A 234 -14.96 -10.49 14.84
C LYS A 234 -14.37 -11.87 15.15
N SER A 235 -14.64 -12.87 14.31
CA SER A 235 -13.96 -14.16 14.35
C SER A 235 -12.49 -14.01 13.94
N ASN A 236 -11.66 -15.01 14.24
CA ASN A 236 -10.32 -15.11 13.66
C ASN A 236 -10.29 -16.34 12.73
N PRO A 237 -10.22 -16.16 11.39
CA PRO A 237 -10.02 -14.92 10.66
C PRO A 237 -11.24 -13.97 10.67
N LEU A 238 -10.95 -12.68 10.52
CA LEU A 238 -11.94 -11.61 10.50
C LEU A 238 -12.73 -11.72 9.19
N LEU A 239 -14.04 -11.88 9.32
CA LEU A 239 -14.93 -12.13 8.20
C LEU A 239 -15.84 -10.93 8.02
N VAL A 240 -15.76 -10.29 6.86
CA VAL A 240 -16.68 -9.21 6.48
C VAL A 240 -17.67 -9.76 5.48
N GLU A 241 -18.93 -9.85 5.89
CA GLU A 241 -20.07 -10.21 5.05
C GLU A 241 -20.70 -8.95 4.47
N LEU A 242 -20.76 -8.85 3.15
CA LEU A 242 -21.51 -7.81 2.46
C LEU A 242 -22.80 -8.42 1.90
N THR A 243 -23.93 -7.76 2.13
CA THR A 243 -25.19 -8.09 1.44
C THR A 243 -25.48 -7.03 0.38
N LEU A 244 -25.73 -7.48 -0.84
CA LEU A 244 -26.08 -6.62 -1.97
C LEU A 244 -27.60 -6.44 -2.08
N ALA A 245 -28.03 -5.46 -2.87
CA ALA A 245 -29.45 -5.15 -3.09
C ALA A 245 -30.26 -6.30 -3.73
N ASP A 246 -29.61 -7.19 -4.47
CA ASP A 246 -30.23 -8.41 -5.01
C ASP A 246 -30.33 -9.57 -4.00
N GLY A 247 -29.88 -9.36 -2.76
CA GLY A 247 -29.88 -10.36 -1.69
C GLY A 247 -28.68 -11.30 -1.70
N SER A 248 -27.76 -11.17 -2.67
CA SER A 248 -26.51 -11.95 -2.70
C SER A 248 -25.56 -11.54 -1.57
N ARG A 249 -24.68 -12.47 -1.18
CA ARG A 249 -23.71 -12.29 -0.10
C ARG A 249 -22.30 -12.49 -0.60
N ILE A 250 -21.40 -11.58 -0.21
CA ILE A 250 -19.97 -11.67 -0.49
C ILE A 250 -19.24 -11.79 0.85
N GLU A 251 -18.44 -12.84 0.99
CA GLU A 251 -17.58 -13.04 2.16
C GLU A 251 -16.16 -12.59 1.83
N LEU A 252 -15.73 -11.49 2.43
CA LEU A 252 -14.35 -11.02 2.34
C LEU A 252 -13.56 -11.61 3.49
N LEU A 253 -12.78 -12.65 3.18
CA LEU A 253 -11.82 -13.25 4.11
C LEU A 253 -10.55 -12.41 4.15
N LYS A 254 -10.35 -11.63 5.21
CA LYS A 254 -9.01 -11.10 5.54
C LYS A 254 -8.37 -12.11 6.46
N LYS A 255 -7.36 -12.88 5.99
CA LYS A 255 -6.45 -13.57 6.91
C LYS A 255 -5.74 -12.49 7.74
N PRO A 256 -6.04 -12.34 9.04
CA PRO A 256 -5.32 -11.40 9.88
C PRO A 256 -3.91 -11.95 10.12
N GLY A 257 -2.94 -11.07 10.37
CA GLY A 257 -1.67 -11.46 10.98
C GLY A 257 -1.91 -12.20 12.30
N SER A 258 -0.89 -12.95 12.74
CA SER A 258 -0.93 -13.85 13.90
C SER A 258 -1.66 -13.26 15.13
N PRO A 259 -2.46 -14.08 15.84
CA PRO A 259 -3.29 -13.62 16.95
C PRO A 259 -2.45 -13.04 18.10
N ALA A 260 -2.83 -11.85 18.57
CA ALA A 260 -2.53 -11.44 19.94
C ALA A 260 -3.32 -12.33 20.93
N PRO A 261 -2.77 -12.68 22.10
CA PRO A 261 -3.53 -13.29 23.17
C PRO A 261 -4.62 -12.31 23.64
N GLY A 262 -5.88 -12.69 23.45
CA GLY A 262 -7.03 -11.85 23.79
C GLY A 262 -7.19 -11.60 25.29
N PRO A 263 -8.03 -10.62 25.68
CA PRO A 263 -8.27 -10.27 27.07
C PRO A 263 -9.01 -11.39 27.79
N THR A 264 -8.51 -11.78 28.96
CA THR A 264 -9.21 -12.70 29.86
C THR A 264 -10.53 -12.08 30.31
N SER A 265 -11.63 -12.68 29.85
CA SER A 265 -12.96 -12.47 30.38
C SER A 265 -12.96 -12.81 31.88
N ARG A 266 -13.14 -11.80 32.74
CA ARG A 266 -13.55 -12.03 34.13
C ARG A 266 -15.05 -11.87 34.27
N THR A 267 -15.64 -13.01 34.59
CA THR A 267 -17.02 -13.32 34.96
C THR A 267 -17.65 -12.36 35.98
N LYS A 268 -18.93 -12.06 35.73
CA LYS A 268 -20.03 -11.66 36.63
C LYS A 268 -19.70 -11.44 38.12
N ARG A 269 -20.03 -10.24 38.62
CA ARG A 269 -20.55 -10.06 39.98
C ARG A 269 -21.80 -9.17 39.96
N SER A 270 -22.95 -9.77 40.28
CA SER A 270 -24.15 -9.05 40.65
C SER A 270 -23.91 -8.29 41.96
N VAL A 271 -24.24 -7.01 42.01
CA VAL A 271 -24.52 -6.34 43.27
C VAL A 271 -25.89 -5.69 43.15
N ARG A 272 -26.79 -6.23 43.97
CA ARG A 272 -28.12 -5.73 44.34
C ARG A 272 -28.08 -4.22 44.54
N GLY A 273 -29.09 -3.54 43.99
CA GLY A 273 -29.37 -2.17 44.39
C GLY A 273 -29.77 -2.12 45.86
N ASP A 274 -29.26 -1.12 46.56
CA ASP A 274 -29.85 -0.64 47.80
C ASP A 274 -30.33 0.80 47.57
N ARG A 275 -31.63 0.98 47.75
CA ARG A 275 -32.30 2.27 47.81
C ARG A 275 -32.59 2.54 49.29
N SER A 276 -32.01 3.61 49.82
CA SER A 276 -32.52 4.37 50.96
C SER A 276 -31.91 5.76 50.83
N GLN A 277 -32.67 6.82 50.52
CA GLN A 277 -33.39 7.65 51.50
C GLN A 277 -32.50 7.87 52.73
N SER A 278 -31.92 9.04 52.97
CA SER A 278 -32.55 10.36 53.08
C SER A 278 -31.56 11.49 52.77
#